data_AF-A0A7W8UGU3-F1
#
_entry.id   AF-A0A7W8UGU3-F1
#
_cell.length_a   1.000
_cell.length_b   1.000
_cell.length_c   1.000
_cell.angle_alpha   90.00
_cell.angle_beta   90.00
_cell.angle_gamma   90.00
#
_symmetry.space_group_name_H-M   'P 1'
#
loop_
_entity.id
_entity.type
_entity.pdbx_description
1 polymer ?
#
loop_
_entity_poly.entity_id
_entity_poly.type
_entity_poly.pdbx_seq_one_letter_code
_entity_poly.pdbx_strand_id
1 'polypeptide(L)'
;MESSPIVLTRIDFAEQLYVNDNDLQKDGSVFKEHEYALLGGMNRSNVGRHLARLAALISAGIVFLLLSAIDIAARYGLPVNLPPTVLSLVGASMVFAALYWFFDRFLWRWPLLARILKVPDISGKWVCKGRTFNRADGTFRNDWDGTITIVQSWDKLFVRLKGPQSGSHSIAAAITCDPVEGYHLLYNYVNEPKAGEADLKSHRGFAQITFTADRQSGEGEYFNGFSRDTFGTLQLARAENGS
;
A
#
# COMPACT_ATOMS: atom_id res chain seq x y z
N MET A 1 11.67 -8.63 -46.22
CA MET A 1 11.37 -9.69 -45.23
C MET A 1 12.32 -9.44 -44.08
N GLU A 2 11.93 -8.59 -43.14
CA GLU A 2 12.78 -8.11 -42.07
C GLU A 2 12.05 -8.42 -40.77
N SER A 3 12.58 -9.37 -40.02
CA SER A 3 11.99 -9.87 -38.77
C SER A 3 12.31 -8.89 -37.65
N SER A 4 11.30 -8.17 -37.16
CA SER A 4 11.40 -7.40 -35.93
C SER A 4 11.60 -8.34 -34.72
N PRO A 5 12.54 -8.06 -33.80
CA PRO A 5 12.65 -8.82 -32.58
C PRO A 5 11.54 -8.40 -31.61
N ILE A 6 10.84 -9.40 -31.05
CA ILE A 6 9.92 -9.23 -29.93
C ILE A 6 10.76 -8.82 -28.72
N VAL A 7 10.64 -7.57 -28.30
CA VAL A 7 11.20 -7.10 -27.03
C VAL A 7 10.33 -7.69 -25.92
N LEU A 8 10.80 -8.79 -25.32
CA LEU A 8 10.27 -9.28 -24.06
C LEU A 8 10.59 -8.24 -22.98
N THR A 9 9.58 -7.46 -22.61
CA THR A 9 9.63 -6.52 -21.49
C THR A 9 10.09 -7.28 -20.26
N ARG A 10 11.30 -6.97 -19.78
CA ARG A 10 11.78 -7.40 -18.47
C ARG A 10 10.72 -6.99 -17.46
N ILE A 11 10.16 -7.98 -16.77
CA ILE A 11 9.28 -7.78 -15.64
C ILE A 11 10.18 -7.31 -14.49
N ASP A 12 10.51 -6.01 -14.45
CA ASP A 12 11.19 -5.35 -13.33
C ASP A 12 10.20 -5.12 -12.16
N PHE A 13 9.44 -6.16 -11.79
CA PHE A 13 8.45 -6.10 -10.71
C PHE A 13 9.08 -5.93 -9.32
N ALA A 14 10.37 -6.26 -9.16
CA ALA A 14 10.99 -6.31 -7.85
C ALA A 14 11.48 -4.95 -7.33
N GLU A 15 11.87 -4.03 -8.23
CA GLU A 15 12.51 -2.77 -7.82
C GLU A 15 11.52 -1.59 -7.65
N GLN A 16 10.35 -1.65 -8.28
CA GLN A 16 9.32 -0.60 -8.18
C GLN A 16 8.36 -0.74 -6.99
N LEU A 17 8.32 -1.91 -6.34
CA LEU A 17 7.36 -2.22 -5.28
C LEU A 17 7.87 -1.93 -3.86
N TYR A 18 9.04 -1.30 -3.75
CA TYR A 18 9.61 -0.87 -2.48
C TYR A 18 10.01 0.59 -2.61
N VAL A 19 9.18 1.51 -2.07
CA VAL A 19 9.80 2.68 -1.45
C VAL A 19 10.67 2.09 -0.35
N ASN A 20 11.97 2.04 -0.58
CA ASN A 20 12.94 1.44 0.34
C ASN A 20 12.72 2.10 1.72
N ASP A 21 12.48 1.32 2.76
CA ASP A 21 12.25 1.86 4.12
C ASP A 21 13.38 2.79 4.55
N ASN A 22 14.59 2.56 4.02
CA ASN A 22 15.76 3.43 4.20
C ASN A 22 15.56 4.86 3.68
N ASP A 23 14.80 5.08 2.60
CA ASP A 23 14.53 6.43 2.07
C ASP A 23 13.50 7.19 2.91
N LEU A 24 12.64 6.49 3.66
CA LEU A 24 11.70 7.09 4.61
C LEU A 24 12.36 7.34 5.98
N GLN A 25 13.37 6.55 6.35
CA GLN A 25 14.13 6.69 7.60
C GLN A 25 15.23 7.76 7.56
N LYS A 26 15.78 8.10 6.39
CA LYS A 26 16.81 9.16 6.22
C LYS A 26 16.39 10.54 6.74
N ASP A 27 15.10 10.79 6.93
CA ASP A 27 14.53 12.09 7.28
C ASP A 27 14.12 12.18 8.78
N GLY A 28 14.63 11.30 9.64
CA GLY A 28 14.46 11.37 11.11
C GLY A 28 13.07 11.06 11.66
N SER A 29 12.07 10.88 10.80
CA SER A 29 10.70 10.51 11.19
C SER A 29 10.57 9.00 11.40
N VAL A 30 9.94 8.58 12.50
CA VAL A 30 9.61 7.16 12.73
C VAL A 30 8.52 6.74 11.74
N PHE A 31 8.89 5.86 10.81
CA PHE A 31 7.94 5.23 9.88
C PHE A 31 6.95 4.35 10.68
N LYS A 32 5.66 4.63 10.53
CA LYS A 32 4.61 3.84 11.20
C LYS A 32 3.45 3.62 10.25
N GLU A 33 3.55 2.55 9.47
CA GLU A 33 2.40 2.03 8.75
C GLU A 33 1.28 1.73 9.73
N HIS A 34 0.06 2.02 9.30
CA HIS A 34 -1.13 1.68 10.06
C HIS A 34 -2.10 0.93 9.15
N GLU A 35 -2.94 0.13 9.77
CA GLU A 35 -4.09 -0.43 9.07
C GLU A 35 -4.97 0.71 8.54
N TYR A 36 -5.60 0.50 7.39
CA TYR A 36 -6.54 1.46 6.83
C TYR A 36 -7.89 0.83 6.60
N ALA A 37 -8.97 1.61 6.66
CA ALA A 37 -10.30 1.09 6.34
C ALA A 37 -10.51 1.03 4.82
N LEU A 38 -11.10 -0.06 4.33
CA LEU A 38 -11.57 -0.16 2.94
C LEU A 38 -13.09 -0.07 2.92
N LEU A 39 -13.63 1.00 2.33
CA LEU A 39 -15.06 1.28 2.28
C LEU A 39 -15.58 1.04 0.86
N GLY A 40 -16.68 0.29 0.74
CA GLY A 40 -17.26 -0.09 -0.56
C GLY A 40 -16.55 -1.26 -1.27
N GLY A 41 -15.44 -1.75 -0.72
CA GLY A 41 -14.70 -2.92 -1.21
C GLY A 41 -15.05 -4.24 -0.54
N MET A 42 -14.29 -5.29 -0.88
CA MET A 42 -14.49 -6.61 -0.28
C MET A 42 -14.08 -6.60 1.21
N ASN A 43 -14.88 -7.23 2.07
CA ASN A 43 -14.53 -7.37 3.48
C ASN A 43 -13.23 -8.18 3.64
N ARG A 44 -12.22 -7.61 4.30
CA ARG A 44 -10.90 -8.25 4.47
C ARG A 44 -10.94 -9.60 5.19
N SER A 45 -11.88 -9.79 6.12
CA SER A 45 -12.07 -11.08 6.78
C SER A 45 -12.53 -12.17 5.80
N ASN A 46 -13.28 -11.82 4.74
CA ASN A 46 -13.68 -12.77 3.70
C ASN A 46 -12.46 -13.24 2.92
N VAL A 47 -11.57 -12.32 2.55
CA VAL A 47 -10.31 -12.64 1.85
C VAL A 47 -9.45 -13.56 2.73
N GLY A 48 -9.29 -13.25 4.02
CA GLY A 48 -8.61 -14.11 4.98
C GLY A 48 -9.21 -15.52 5.06
N ARG A 49 -10.55 -15.64 5.06
CA ARG A 49 -11.24 -16.95 5.04
C ARG A 49 -10.97 -17.74 3.76
N HIS A 50 -10.93 -17.09 2.60
CA HIS A 50 -10.60 -17.76 1.34
C HIS A 50 -9.14 -18.22 1.30
N LEU A 51 -8.20 -17.38 1.77
CA LEU A 51 -6.80 -17.76 1.90
C LEU A 51 -6.62 -18.93 2.87
N ALA A 52 -7.32 -18.96 4.00
CA ALA A 52 -7.26 -20.06 4.96
C ALA A 52 -7.77 -21.39 4.36
N ARG A 53 -8.88 -21.36 3.61
CA ARG A 53 -9.39 -22.56 2.91
C ARG A 53 -8.41 -23.04 1.86
N LEU A 54 -7.83 -22.12 1.08
CA LEU A 54 -6.83 -22.46 0.07
C LEU A 54 -5.57 -23.05 0.71
N ALA A 55 -5.11 -22.48 1.83
CA ALA A 55 -3.98 -22.98 2.58
C ALA A 55 -4.21 -24.40 3.10
N ALA A 56 -5.40 -24.68 3.63
CA ALA A 56 -5.78 -26.02 4.10
C ALA A 56 -5.78 -27.04 2.95
N LEU A 57 -6.33 -26.68 1.78
CA LEU A 57 -6.34 -27.54 0.60
C LEU A 57 -4.92 -27.83 0.08
N ILE A 58 -4.08 -26.80 0.00
CA ILE A 58 -2.69 -26.94 -0.44
C ILE A 58 -1.89 -27.80 0.55
N SER A 59 -2.03 -27.53 1.85
CA SER A 59 -1.38 -28.34 2.90
C SER A 59 -1.79 -29.80 2.82
N ALA A 60 -3.09 -30.09 2.72
CA ALA A 60 -3.61 -31.45 2.56
C ALA A 60 -3.08 -32.12 1.28
N GLY A 61 -3.03 -31.39 0.17
CA GLY A 61 -2.48 -31.87 -1.10
C GLY A 61 -0.98 -32.22 -1.00
N ILE A 62 -0.17 -31.37 -0.38
CA ILE A 62 1.26 -31.64 -0.20
C ILE A 62 1.47 -32.86 0.73
N VAL A 63 0.74 -32.95 1.84
CA VAL A 63 0.81 -34.10 2.75
C VAL A 63 0.41 -35.39 2.02
N PHE A 64 -0.67 -35.36 1.23
CA PHE A 64 -1.10 -36.49 0.43
C PHE A 64 -0.02 -36.94 -0.57
N LEU A 65 0.62 -36.00 -1.27
CA LEU A 65 1.68 -36.30 -2.22
C LEU A 65 2.93 -36.87 -1.54
N LEU A 66 3.32 -36.32 -0.38
CA LEU A 66 4.45 -36.84 0.40
C LEU A 66 4.20 -38.27 0.87
N LEU A 67 3.02 -38.55 1.43
CA LEU A 67 2.65 -39.89 1.87
C LEU A 67 2.56 -40.87 0.69
N SER A 68 1.97 -40.44 -0.43
CA SER A 68 1.92 -41.26 -1.65
C SER A 68 3.31 -41.60 -2.19
N ALA A 69 4.25 -40.66 -2.14
CA ALA A 69 5.64 -40.90 -2.55
C ALA A 69 6.35 -41.90 -1.63
N ILE A 70 6.11 -41.83 -0.31
CA ILE A 70 6.63 -42.81 0.66
C ILE A 70 6.08 -44.20 0.37
N ASP A 71 4.77 -44.31 0.16
CA ASP A 71 4.13 -45.59 -0.17
C ASP A 71 4.69 -46.21 -1.45
N ILE A 72 4.96 -45.39 -2.48
CA ILE A 72 5.59 -45.84 -3.72
C ILE A 72 7.03 -46.31 -3.44
N ALA A 73 7.83 -45.53 -2.71
CA ALA A 73 9.21 -45.89 -2.42
C ALA A 73 9.32 -47.19 -1.59
N ALA A 74 8.41 -47.39 -0.64
CA ALA A 74 8.31 -48.60 0.16
C ALA A 74 8.03 -49.85 -0.71
N ARG A 75 7.18 -49.73 -1.74
CA ARG A 75 6.93 -50.83 -2.70
C ARG A 75 8.17 -51.26 -3.48
N TYR A 76 9.12 -50.36 -3.69
CA TYR A 76 10.40 -50.66 -4.34
C TYR A 76 11.51 -51.04 -3.34
N GLY A 77 11.18 -51.25 -2.07
CA GLY A 77 12.13 -51.68 -1.04
C GLY A 77 13.15 -50.60 -0.63
N LEU A 78 12.89 -49.33 -0.95
CA LEU A 78 13.76 -48.23 -0.55
C LEU A 78 13.54 -47.90 0.93
N PRO A 79 14.60 -47.80 1.75
CA PRO A 79 14.47 -47.41 3.15
C PRO A 79 14.22 -45.90 3.25
N VAL A 80 12.94 -45.52 3.26
CA VAL A 80 12.52 -44.12 3.43
C VAL A 80 11.96 -43.94 4.83
N ASN A 81 12.62 -43.13 5.65
CA ASN A 81 12.12 -42.69 6.95
C ASN A 81 11.94 -41.18 6.90
N LEU A 82 10.67 -40.72 6.91
CA LEU A 82 10.36 -39.30 6.94
C LEU A 82 10.13 -38.86 8.39
N PRO A 83 11.00 -38.01 8.96
CA PRO A 83 10.79 -37.51 10.32
C PRO A 83 9.47 -36.73 10.42
N PRO A 84 8.73 -36.86 11.54
CA PRO A 84 7.50 -36.09 11.77
C PRO A 84 7.68 -34.57 11.65
N THR A 85 8.90 -34.07 11.85
CA THR A 85 9.26 -32.66 11.68
C THR A 85 9.13 -32.17 10.25
N VAL A 86 9.36 -33.01 9.24
CA VAL A 86 9.19 -32.62 7.84
C VAL A 86 7.70 -32.45 7.50
N LEU A 87 6.85 -33.34 8.03
CA LEU A 87 5.40 -33.23 7.87
C LEU A 87 4.83 -32.02 8.62
N SER A 88 5.38 -31.67 9.78
CA SER A 88 4.92 -30.50 10.55
C SER A 88 5.26 -29.16 9.89
N LEU A 89 6.33 -29.09 9.09
CA LEU A 89 6.65 -27.89 8.30
C LEU A 89 5.60 -27.59 7.22
N VAL A 90 4.85 -28.60 6.75
CA VAL A 90 3.78 -28.40 5.75
C VAL A 90 2.44 -28.05 6.41
N GLY A 91 2.44 -27.63 7.68
CA GLY A 91 1.22 -27.25 8.39
C GLY A 91 0.46 -26.14 7.65
N ALA A 92 -0.87 -26.22 7.67
CA ALA A 92 -1.75 -25.23 7.05
C ALA A 92 -1.43 -23.78 7.49
N SER A 93 -0.94 -23.59 8.72
CA SER A 93 -0.49 -22.30 9.25
C SER A 93 0.72 -21.74 8.50
N MET A 94 1.73 -22.55 8.16
CA MET A 94 2.90 -22.09 7.40
C MET A 94 2.51 -21.76 5.97
N VAL A 95 1.70 -22.61 5.34
CA VAL A 95 1.16 -22.37 4.00
C VAL A 95 0.34 -21.08 3.98
N PHE A 96 -0.52 -20.87 4.99
CA PHE A 96 -1.29 -19.64 5.12
C PHE A 96 -0.39 -18.42 5.27
N ALA A 97 0.62 -18.46 6.13
CA ALA A 97 1.54 -17.34 6.33
C ALA A 97 2.27 -16.98 5.02
N ALA A 98 2.74 -17.99 4.27
CA ALA A 98 3.36 -17.77 2.97
C ALA A 98 2.38 -17.16 1.95
N LEU A 99 1.19 -17.75 1.81
CA LEU A 99 0.15 -17.23 0.91
C LEU A 99 -0.26 -15.81 1.26
N TYR A 100 -0.43 -15.51 2.55
CA TYR A 100 -0.78 -14.17 3.01
C TYR A 100 0.34 -13.18 2.71
N TRP A 101 1.60 -13.53 2.97
CA TRP A 101 2.76 -12.68 2.65
C TRP A 101 2.85 -12.36 1.15
N PHE A 102 2.71 -13.37 0.29
CA PHE A 102 2.67 -13.16 -1.16
C PHE A 102 1.47 -12.29 -1.56
N PHE A 103 0.31 -12.57 -0.97
CA PHE A 103 -0.91 -11.85 -1.27
C PHE A 103 -0.79 -10.38 -0.89
N ASP A 104 -0.36 -10.08 0.34
CA ASP A 104 -0.21 -8.74 0.91
C ASP A 104 0.79 -7.87 0.15
N ARG A 105 1.87 -8.47 -0.37
CA ARG A 105 2.91 -7.74 -1.06
C ARG A 105 2.64 -7.57 -2.56
N PHE A 106 2.10 -8.60 -3.22
CA PHE A 106 2.12 -8.70 -4.68
C PHE A 106 0.76 -8.94 -5.33
N LEU A 107 0.04 -10.00 -4.93
CA LEU A 107 -1.10 -10.49 -5.75
C LEU A 107 -2.26 -9.48 -5.80
N TRP A 108 -2.53 -8.75 -4.71
CA TRP A 108 -3.67 -7.82 -4.66
C TRP A 108 -3.56 -6.69 -5.69
N ARG A 109 -2.34 -6.35 -6.12
CA ARG A 109 -2.06 -5.28 -7.09
C ARG A 109 -2.36 -5.68 -8.54
N TRP A 110 -2.59 -6.96 -8.81
CA TRP A 110 -2.87 -7.43 -10.16
C TRP A 110 -4.21 -6.85 -10.66
N PRO A 111 -4.30 -6.29 -11.88
CA PRO A 111 -5.46 -5.51 -12.33
C PRO A 111 -6.81 -6.22 -12.17
N LEU A 112 -6.85 -7.53 -12.45
CA LEU A 112 -8.07 -8.33 -12.29
C LEU A 112 -8.45 -8.47 -10.82
N LEU A 113 -7.48 -8.77 -9.96
CA LEU A 113 -7.71 -8.99 -8.54
C LEU A 113 -8.03 -7.67 -7.82
N ALA A 114 -7.30 -6.60 -8.12
CA ALA A 114 -7.57 -5.24 -7.67
C ALA A 114 -9.01 -4.80 -7.99
N ARG A 115 -9.51 -5.12 -9.20
CA ARG A 115 -10.88 -4.83 -9.63
C ARG A 115 -11.92 -5.65 -8.86
N ILE A 116 -11.67 -6.94 -8.63
CA ILE A 116 -12.58 -7.81 -7.87
C ILE A 116 -12.63 -7.39 -6.40
N LEU A 117 -11.48 -7.07 -5.81
CA LEU A 117 -11.36 -6.65 -4.42
C LEU A 117 -11.81 -5.19 -4.21
N LYS A 118 -11.89 -4.42 -5.30
CA LYS A 118 -12.12 -2.98 -5.34
C LYS A 118 -11.11 -2.21 -4.49
N VAL A 119 -9.84 -2.60 -4.59
CA VAL A 119 -8.72 -1.93 -3.93
C VAL A 119 -7.83 -1.31 -5.00
N PRO A 120 -7.76 0.02 -5.11
CA PRO A 120 -6.84 0.67 -6.01
C PRO A 120 -5.41 0.58 -5.44
N ASP A 121 -4.44 0.35 -6.31
CA ASP A 121 -3.04 0.64 -6.00
C ASP A 121 -2.78 2.12 -6.29
N ILE A 122 -2.65 2.92 -5.24
CA ILE A 122 -2.31 4.36 -5.28
C ILE A 122 -0.89 4.60 -4.74
N SER A 123 -0.11 3.54 -4.53
CA SER A 123 1.25 3.66 -4.02
C SER A 123 2.20 4.35 -5.00
N GLY A 124 3.20 5.02 -4.44
CA GLY A 124 4.22 5.72 -5.18
C GLY A 124 4.45 7.15 -4.70
N LYS A 125 5.21 7.91 -5.50
CA LYS A 125 5.50 9.32 -5.27
C LYS A 125 4.61 10.18 -6.16
N TRP A 126 4.14 11.27 -5.60
CA TRP A 126 3.23 12.21 -6.23
C TRP A 126 3.79 13.62 -6.04
N VAL A 127 3.91 14.36 -7.15
CA VAL A 127 4.16 15.79 -7.12
C VAL A 127 2.86 16.47 -6.67
N CYS A 128 2.95 17.30 -5.64
CA CYS A 128 1.80 17.95 -5.03
C CYS A 128 1.94 19.47 -5.11
N LYS A 129 0.91 20.13 -5.65
CA LYS A 129 0.75 21.59 -5.60
C LYS A 129 -0.38 21.90 -4.63
N GLY A 130 -0.06 22.60 -3.55
CA GLY A 130 -1.01 22.98 -2.53
C GLY A 130 -1.32 24.47 -2.55
N ARG A 131 -2.58 24.81 -2.30
CA ARG A 131 -3.04 26.18 -2.12
C ARG A 131 -3.69 26.33 -0.75
N THR A 132 -3.20 27.26 0.06
CA THR A 132 -3.67 27.48 1.43
C THR A 132 -4.56 28.72 1.52
N PHE A 133 -5.62 28.61 2.30
CA PHE A 133 -6.54 29.70 2.65
C PHE A 133 -6.66 29.86 4.16
N ASN A 134 -6.92 31.10 4.61
CA ASN A 134 -7.25 31.39 6.00
C ASN A 134 -8.69 30.96 6.29
N ARG A 135 -8.94 30.31 7.43
CA ARG A 135 -10.30 29.86 7.74
C ARG A 135 -11.26 31.02 8.09
N ALA A 136 -10.75 32.05 8.76
CA ALA A 136 -11.58 33.14 9.27
C ALA A 136 -12.34 33.92 8.17
N ASP A 137 -11.71 34.10 7.01
CA ASP A 137 -12.23 34.94 5.92
C ASP A 137 -12.15 34.27 4.53
N GLY A 138 -11.58 33.06 4.44
CA GLY A 138 -11.37 32.35 3.17
C GLY A 138 -10.30 32.99 2.28
N THR A 139 -9.54 33.96 2.77
CA THR A 139 -8.56 34.68 1.96
C THR A 139 -7.40 33.77 1.58
N PHE A 140 -6.91 33.95 0.36
CA PHE A 140 -5.70 33.29 -0.12
C PHE A 140 -4.52 33.62 0.79
N ARG A 141 -3.82 32.59 1.26
CA ARG A 141 -2.64 32.73 2.11
C ARG A 141 -1.36 32.55 1.32
N ASN A 142 -1.19 31.38 0.71
CA ASN A 142 -0.01 31.05 -0.09
C ASN A 142 -0.20 29.77 -0.91
N ASP A 143 0.51 29.70 -2.02
CA ASP A 143 0.76 28.45 -2.76
C ASP A 143 2.06 27.80 -2.25
N TRP A 144 2.16 26.48 -2.39
CA TRP A 144 3.36 25.72 -2.02
C TRP A 144 3.48 24.44 -2.85
N ASP A 145 4.71 24.01 -3.10
CA ASP A 145 5.02 22.75 -3.74
C ASP A 145 5.47 21.72 -2.71
N GLY A 146 5.12 20.46 -2.93
CA GLY A 146 5.52 19.35 -2.07
C GLY A 146 5.51 18.00 -2.78
N THR A 147 5.90 16.98 -2.04
CA THR A 147 5.86 15.59 -2.50
C THR A 147 5.03 14.76 -1.54
N ILE A 148 4.04 14.05 -2.07
CA ILE A 148 3.28 13.04 -1.33
C ILE A 148 3.86 11.67 -1.68
N THR A 149 4.24 10.90 -0.66
CA THR A 149 4.65 9.50 -0.81
C THR A 149 3.60 8.62 -0.16
N ILE A 150 3.05 7.68 -0.92
CA ILE A 150 2.06 6.71 -0.45
C ILE A 150 2.69 5.33 -0.47
N VAL A 151 2.76 4.69 0.68
CA VAL A 151 3.12 3.28 0.83
C VAL A 151 1.86 2.49 1.12
N GLN A 152 1.62 1.43 0.36
CA GLN A 152 0.40 0.63 0.44
C GLN A 152 0.73 -0.86 0.35
N SER A 153 0.19 -1.64 1.28
CA SER A 153 0.06 -3.09 1.16
C SER A 153 -1.42 -3.46 1.09
N TRP A 154 -1.75 -4.75 1.20
CA TRP A 154 -3.14 -5.17 1.22
C TRP A 154 -3.91 -4.55 2.39
N ASP A 155 -3.32 -4.55 3.58
CA ASP A 155 -3.97 -4.11 4.82
C ASP A 155 -3.40 -2.83 5.42
N LYS A 156 -2.21 -2.39 4.99
CA LYS A 156 -1.56 -1.18 5.50
C LYS A 156 -1.51 -0.05 4.48
N LEU A 157 -1.56 1.17 5.00
CA LEU A 157 -1.38 2.39 4.23
C LEU A 157 -0.60 3.40 5.07
N PHE A 158 0.30 4.12 4.42
CA PHE A 158 1.03 5.23 5.01
C PHE A 158 1.15 6.36 4.00
N VAL A 159 0.81 7.56 4.41
CA VAL A 159 0.90 8.77 3.59
C VAL A 159 1.86 9.72 4.25
N ARG A 160 2.85 10.19 3.50
CA ARG A 160 3.78 11.23 3.92
C ARG A 160 3.74 12.40 2.97
N LEU A 161 3.53 13.60 3.49
CA LEU A 161 3.71 14.84 2.76
C LEU A 161 5.04 15.46 3.17
N LYS A 162 5.87 15.84 2.20
CA LYS A 162 7.05 16.67 2.42
C LYS A 162 6.85 18.00 1.72
N GLY A 163 6.68 19.06 2.50
CA GLY A 163 6.61 20.43 2.02
C GLY A 163 7.94 21.19 2.19
N PRO A 164 7.95 22.48 1.86
CA PRO A 164 9.15 23.31 1.93
C PRO A 164 9.62 23.51 3.38
N GLN A 165 8.68 23.79 4.29
CA GLN A 165 8.98 24.17 5.69
C GLN A 165 8.64 23.07 6.72
N SER A 166 7.75 22.14 6.38
CA SER A 166 7.36 21.05 7.27
C SER A 166 7.00 19.77 6.52
N GLY A 167 6.99 18.66 7.23
CA GLY A 167 6.49 17.37 6.75
C GLY A 167 5.26 16.94 7.55
N SER A 168 4.43 16.08 7.00
CA SER A 168 3.39 15.38 7.77
C SER A 168 3.33 13.91 7.42
N HIS A 169 2.81 13.12 8.35
CA HIS A 169 2.58 11.70 8.14
C HIS A 169 1.19 11.30 8.65
N SER A 170 0.62 10.24 8.05
CA SER A 170 -0.70 9.75 8.42
C SER A 170 -0.69 9.00 9.75
N ILE A 171 -1.78 9.14 10.51
CA ILE A 171 -2.04 8.38 11.74
C ILE A 171 -3.12 7.31 11.50
N ALA A 172 -4.08 7.63 10.64
CA ALA A 172 -5.16 6.74 10.24
C ALA A 172 -5.61 7.14 8.84
N ALA A 173 -6.05 6.15 8.05
CA ALA A 173 -6.56 6.40 6.72
C ALA A 173 -7.69 5.43 6.34
N ALA A 174 -8.42 5.81 5.30
CA ALA A 174 -9.40 4.99 4.64
C ALA A 174 -9.30 5.19 3.12
N ILE A 175 -9.64 4.14 2.37
CA ILE A 175 -9.87 4.22 0.94
C ILE A 175 -11.34 3.90 0.69
N THR A 176 -12.04 4.77 -0.01
CA THR A 176 -13.39 4.51 -0.53
C THR A 176 -13.30 4.20 -2.02
N CYS A 177 -14.05 3.18 -2.43
CA CYS A 177 -14.32 2.91 -3.85
C CYS A 177 -15.76 3.31 -4.13
N ASP A 178 -15.94 4.46 -4.75
CA ASP A 178 -17.23 4.92 -5.25
C ASP A 178 -17.40 4.53 -6.74
N PRO A 179 -18.49 3.85 -7.13
CA PRO A 179 -18.73 3.47 -8.52
C PRO A 179 -18.83 4.64 -9.52
N VAL A 180 -19.14 5.84 -9.04
CA VAL A 180 -19.38 7.06 -9.82
C VAL A 180 -18.19 8.02 -9.71
N GLU A 181 -17.70 8.26 -8.50
CA GLU A 181 -16.67 9.28 -8.23
C GLU A 181 -15.23 8.73 -8.23
N GLY A 182 -15.06 7.41 -8.28
CA GLY A 182 -13.75 6.77 -8.36
C GLY A 182 -13.18 6.40 -6.99
N TYR A 183 -11.88 6.65 -6.80
CA TYR A 183 -11.16 6.22 -5.59
C TYR A 183 -10.81 7.43 -4.74
N HIS A 184 -11.24 7.43 -3.49
CA HIS A 184 -10.90 8.51 -2.55
C HIS A 184 -10.03 7.97 -1.42
N LEU A 185 -8.96 8.70 -1.15
CA LEU A 185 -8.12 8.54 0.01
C LEU A 185 -8.52 9.58 1.05
N LEU A 186 -8.88 9.11 2.24
CA LEU A 186 -9.20 9.92 3.40
C LEU A 186 -8.14 9.65 4.46
N TYR A 187 -7.47 10.67 4.99
CA TYR A 187 -6.46 10.42 6.03
C TYR A 187 -6.33 11.57 7.02
N ASN A 188 -6.11 11.20 8.28
CA ASN A 188 -5.68 12.11 9.33
C ASN A 188 -4.16 12.13 9.39
N TYR A 189 -3.58 13.30 9.64
CA TYR A 189 -2.13 13.46 9.74
C TYR A 189 -1.69 14.26 10.97
N VAL A 190 -0.42 14.07 11.34
CA VAL A 190 0.34 14.96 12.21
C VAL A 190 1.41 15.65 11.37
N ASN A 191 1.50 16.97 11.49
CA ASN A 191 2.56 17.76 10.92
C ASN A 191 3.71 17.94 11.93
N GLU A 192 4.92 17.76 11.44
CA GLU A 192 6.18 17.97 12.15
C GLU A 192 6.99 19.04 11.41
N PRO A 193 7.23 20.19 12.04
CA PRO A 193 8.15 21.21 11.52
C PRO A 193 9.54 20.64 11.30
N LYS A 194 10.26 21.16 10.29
CA LYS A 194 11.68 20.80 10.11
C LYS A 194 12.53 21.39 11.25
N ALA A 195 13.65 20.74 11.54
CA ALA A 195 14.63 21.25 12.49
C ALA A 195 15.11 22.66 12.06
N GLY A 196 14.96 23.66 12.93
CA GLY A 196 15.29 25.06 12.66
C GLY A 196 14.08 25.99 12.48
N GLU A 197 12.88 25.45 12.28
CA GLU A 197 11.64 26.23 12.12
C GLU A 197 10.90 26.37 13.47
N ALA A 198 11.52 27.07 14.42
CA ALA A 198 11.10 27.13 15.84
C ALA A 198 9.69 27.73 16.06
N ASP A 199 9.19 28.52 15.10
CA ASP A 199 7.89 29.19 15.20
C ASP A 199 6.71 28.32 14.74
N LEU A 200 6.98 27.19 14.07
CA LEU A 200 5.94 26.27 13.64
C LEU A 200 5.61 25.27 14.76
N LYS A 201 4.33 25.24 15.16
CA LYS A 201 3.83 24.23 16.10
C LYS A 201 3.33 23.00 15.33
N SER A 202 3.62 21.83 15.89
CA SER A 202 2.98 20.59 15.44
C SER A 202 1.46 20.71 15.52
N HIS A 203 0.78 20.24 14.49
CA HIS A 203 -0.67 20.27 14.39
C HIS A 203 -1.19 19.01 13.73
N ARG A 204 -2.47 18.74 13.97
CA ARG A 204 -3.20 17.64 13.34
C ARG A 204 -4.11 18.20 12.27
N GLY A 205 -4.37 17.41 11.25
CA GLY A 205 -5.30 17.76 10.20
C GLY A 205 -5.89 16.54 9.54
N PHE A 206 -6.75 16.80 8.57
CA PHE A 206 -7.37 15.80 7.73
C PHE A 206 -7.21 16.22 6.27
N ALA A 207 -7.08 15.24 5.40
CA ALA A 207 -7.06 15.44 3.97
C ALA A 207 -7.88 14.37 3.26
N GLN A 208 -8.52 14.78 2.18
CA GLN A 208 -9.23 13.93 1.25
C GLN A 208 -8.69 14.16 -0.15
N ILE A 209 -8.37 13.08 -0.87
CA ILE A 209 -7.86 13.13 -2.24
C ILE A 209 -8.67 12.16 -3.09
N THR A 210 -9.24 12.65 -4.17
CA THR A 210 -9.91 11.88 -5.21
C THR A 210 -8.93 11.62 -6.35
N PHE A 211 -8.65 10.36 -6.64
CA PHE A 211 -7.76 9.96 -7.75
C PHE A 211 -8.56 9.69 -9.02
N THR A 212 -7.98 10.05 -10.16
CA THR A 212 -8.51 9.64 -11.46
C THR A 212 -8.45 8.12 -11.63
N ALA A 213 -9.31 7.56 -12.48
CA ALA A 213 -9.40 6.10 -12.67
C ALA A 213 -8.08 5.47 -13.17
N ASP A 214 -7.30 6.22 -13.95
CA ASP A 214 -5.97 5.84 -14.44
C ASP A 214 -4.86 5.96 -13.38
N ARG A 215 -5.17 6.56 -12.21
CA ARG A 215 -4.27 6.83 -11.10
C ARG A 215 -3.03 7.62 -11.52
N GLN A 216 -3.17 8.52 -12.49
CA GLN A 216 -2.08 9.42 -12.89
C GLN A 216 -2.19 10.82 -12.27
N SER A 217 -3.38 11.19 -11.80
CA SER A 217 -3.62 12.47 -11.14
C SER A 217 -4.62 12.35 -9.99
N GLY A 218 -4.69 13.39 -9.18
CA GLY A 218 -5.70 13.49 -8.14
C GLY A 218 -5.91 14.93 -7.69
N GLU A 219 -7.11 15.19 -7.17
CA GLU A 219 -7.48 16.47 -6.61
C GLU A 219 -8.00 16.27 -5.19
N GLY A 220 -7.73 17.21 -4.32
CA GLY A 220 -8.09 17.05 -2.92
C GLY A 220 -8.20 18.34 -2.16
N GLU A 221 -8.57 18.18 -0.91
CA GLU A 221 -8.67 19.26 0.05
C GLU A 221 -8.12 18.79 1.40
N TYR A 222 -7.67 19.75 2.20
CA TYR A 222 -7.27 19.50 3.56
C TYR A 222 -7.75 20.61 4.48
N PHE A 223 -7.89 20.26 5.75
CA PHE A 223 -8.04 21.25 6.81
C PHE A 223 -7.15 20.89 7.99
N ASN A 224 -6.64 21.93 8.63
CA ASN A 224 -5.87 21.83 9.85
C ASN A 224 -6.80 22.00 11.06
N GLY A 225 -6.47 21.33 12.16
CA GLY A 225 -7.14 21.45 13.44
C GLY A 225 -6.77 22.75 14.16
N PHE A 226 -7.34 22.94 15.34
CA PHE A 226 -7.32 24.19 16.11
C PHE A 226 -5.96 24.87 16.30
N SER A 227 -4.83 24.12 16.31
CA SER A 227 -3.51 24.73 16.47
C SER A 227 -3.01 25.47 15.22
N ARG A 228 -3.67 25.31 14.06
CA ARG A 228 -3.40 26.06 12.82
C ARG A 228 -4.69 26.18 12.01
N ASP A 229 -5.37 27.32 12.09
CA ASP A 229 -6.72 27.45 11.52
C ASP A 229 -6.72 27.80 10.01
N THR A 230 -6.35 26.81 9.19
CA THR A 230 -6.25 26.95 7.72
C THR A 230 -6.85 25.73 7.03
N PHE A 231 -7.32 25.93 5.81
CA PHE A 231 -7.68 24.84 4.89
C PHE A 231 -7.03 25.08 3.53
N GLY A 232 -7.13 24.13 2.63
CA GLY A 232 -6.52 24.26 1.31
C GLY A 232 -6.93 23.19 0.34
N THR A 233 -6.53 23.39 -0.91
CA THR A 233 -6.70 22.43 -1.99
C THR A 233 -5.36 21.82 -2.37
N LEU A 234 -5.41 20.61 -2.91
CA LEU A 234 -4.26 19.82 -3.35
C LEU A 234 -4.49 19.38 -4.80
N GLN A 235 -3.48 19.56 -5.64
CA GLN A 235 -3.41 18.94 -6.96
C GLN A 235 -2.22 18.00 -7.01
N LEU A 236 -2.46 16.76 -7.43
CA LEU A 236 -1.47 15.70 -7.48
C LEU A 236 -1.25 15.24 -8.91
N ALA A 237 0.01 15.05 -9.27
CA ALA A 237 0.43 14.34 -10.47
C ALA A 237 1.38 13.23 -10.07
N ARG A 238 1.22 12.04 -10.65
CA ARG A 238 2.13 10.92 -10.39
C ARG A 238 3.54 11.32 -10.83
N ALA A 239 4.53 11.13 -9.98
CA ALA A 239 5.91 11.41 -10.36
C ALA A 239 6.30 10.44 -11.49
N GLU A 240 6.80 10.97 -12.60
CA GLU A 240 7.40 10.14 -13.63
C GLU A 240 8.59 9.40 -13.01
N ASN A 241 8.69 8.09 -13.26
CA ASN A 241 9.88 7.35 -12.90
C ASN A 241 11.03 7.98 -13.70
N GLY A 242 11.94 8.67 -13.01
CA GLY A 242 13.16 9.17 -13.63
C GLY A 242 13.83 8.03 -14.39
N SER A 243 13.94 8.23 -15.70
CA SER A 243 14.72 7.44 -16.65
C SER A 243 16.16 7.23 -16.19
#